data_AF-A0A2D7A152-F1
#
_entry.id   AF-A0A2D7A152-F1
#
_cell.length_a   1.000
_cell.length_b   1.000
_cell.length_c   1.000
_cell.angle_alpha   90.00
_cell.angle_beta   90.00
_cell.angle_gamma   90.00
#
_symmetry.space_group_name_H-M   'P 1'
#
loop_
_entity.id
_entity.type
_entity.pdbx_description
1 polymer ?
#
loop_
_entity_poly.entity_id
_entity_poly.type
_entity_poly.pdbx_seq_one_letter_code
_entity_poly.pdbx_strand_id
1 'polypeptide(L)'
;MKVSTICKSPLSYSSFRSNFSNKEIAKTYLSELKKIDSQKIFPKIKLHEVARDAIQSSEDINQKDMIMTLKKSFSKVETVEIGTIFGSKELKVGSLQWRLKDSEKSFKELCDQCLNKPTISMILAPGTHPSILDKAIELTEYAIKTKTKNEWAVLVSACEDYAQKNTNRTIKQLLDVSLNQIKVLKAFSWPKIKVYISKINQVEKTKELIEQIAKSHPDILFSLGDTSGKLTPMELNQILESPFLNSKNTSLHLHNGPHKWTNISVFLDQKFYQFDINLVACGGLNPLSGEHKKEGQNLSIIDLITYCHVHKVQLHPTTTNEDYLTECLDAWEAVTSKKFRLEHPQEISSKMIENKVTI
;
A
#
# COMPACT_ATOMS: atom_id res chain seq x y z
N MET A 1 -46.42 0.88 -0.10
CA MET A 1 -44.95 0.65 -0.05
C MET A 1 -44.29 1.95 0.38
N LYS A 2 -43.60 1.97 1.54
CA LYS A 2 -42.88 3.15 2.01
C LYS A 2 -41.56 3.26 1.24
N VAL A 3 -41.42 4.34 0.47
CA VAL A 3 -40.17 4.76 -0.17
C VAL A 3 -39.15 4.97 0.94
N SER A 4 -38.07 4.18 0.93
CA SER A 4 -36.98 4.32 1.89
C SER A 4 -36.38 5.72 1.77
N THR A 5 -36.32 6.41 2.90
CA THR A 5 -35.66 7.69 3.10
C THR A 5 -34.29 7.70 2.42
N ILE A 6 -34.14 8.52 1.38
CA ILE A 6 -32.84 8.90 0.83
C ILE A 6 -32.07 9.51 1.99
N CYS A 7 -31.00 8.85 2.42
CA CYS A 7 -30.09 9.39 3.42
C CYS A 7 -29.50 10.68 2.82
N LYS A 8 -29.97 11.85 3.27
CA LYS A 8 -29.39 13.14 2.85
C LYS A 8 -27.92 13.10 3.27
N SER A 9 -27.02 13.06 2.29
CA SER A 9 -25.58 13.03 2.51
C SER A 9 -25.17 14.26 3.33
N PRO A 10 -24.40 14.10 4.42
CA PRO A 10 -23.96 15.21 5.27
C PRO A 10 -22.97 16.16 4.56
N LEU A 11 -22.50 15.82 3.36
CA LEU A 11 -21.48 16.57 2.62
C LEU A 11 -22.17 17.46 1.58
N SER A 12 -22.59 18.66 1.96
CA SER A 12 -23.15 19.63 1.00
C SER A 12 -22.07 20.22 0.08
N TYR A 13 -22.33 20.23 -1.24
CA TYR A 13 -21.47 20.72 -2.34
C TYR A 13 -20.76 22.09 -2.13
N SER A 14 -21.24 22.92 -1.21
CA SER A 14 -20.88 24.34 -1.12
C SER A 14 -19.56 24.65 -0.40
N SER A 15 -18.89 23.70 0.24
CA SER A 15 -17.72 23.96 1.10
C SER A 15 -16.35 23.81 0.42
N PHE A 16 -16.26 23.20 -0.77
CA PHE A 16 -14.99 23.02 -1.48
C PHE A 16 -14.86 24.05 -2.61
N ARG A 17 -14.32 25.24 -2.27
CA ARG A 17 -14.03 26.31 -3.24
C ARG A 17 -12.70 26.05 -3.96
N SER A 18 -12.58 26.51 -5.20
CA SER A 18 -11.45 26.30 -6.12
C SER A 18 -10.07 26.86 -5.68
N ASN A 19 -9.94 27.39 -4.45
CA ASN A 19 -8.78 28.16 -3.99
C ASN A 19 -8.16 27.64 -2.67
N PHE A 20 -8.55 26.48 -2.17
CA PHE A 20 -7.97 25.90 -0.94
C PHE A 20 -6.65 25.17 -1.23
N SER A 21 -5.70 25.24 -0.29
CA SER A 21 -4.52 24.36 -0.20
C SER A 21 -4.91 22.93 0.21
N ASN A 22 -4.10 21.90 -0.07
CA ASN A 22 -4.43 20.54 0.35
C ASN A 22 -4.62 20.43 1.85
N LYS A 23 -3.84 21.20 2.62
CA LYS A 23 -4.03 21.34 4.06
C LYS A 23 -5.46 21.68 4.44
N GLU A 24 -5.98 22.74 3.82
CA GLU A 24 -7.32 23.26 4.11
C GLU A 24 -8.39 22.28 3.65
N ILE A 25 -8.16 21.62 2.52
CA ILE A 25 -9.10 20.63 2.02
C ILE A 25 -9.07 19.35 2.88
N ALA A 26 -7.90 18.86 3.29
CA ALA A 26 -7.73 17.73 4.21
C ALA A 26 -8.43 18.00 5.53
N LYS A 27 -8.18 19.18 6.12
CA LYS A 27 -8.83 19.62 7.36
C LYS A 27 -10.33 19.69 7.22
N THR A 28 -10.83 20.32 6.15
CA THR A 28 -12.26 20.43 5.90
C THR A 28 -12.88 19.03 5.77
N TYR A 29 -12.29 18.19 4.93
CA TYR A 29 -12.73 16.82 4.68
C TYR A 29 -12.77 15.98 5.97
N LEU A 30 -11.68 15.93 6.73
CA LEU A 30 -11.58 15.18 7.98
C LEU A 30 -12.55 15.74 9.04
N SER A 31 -12.72 17.06 9.10
CA SER A 31 -13.68 17.69 10.02
C SER A 31 -15.15 17.37 9.71
N GLU A 32 -15.51 17.21 8.43
CA GLU A 32 -16.86 16.78 8.05
C GLU A 32 -17.07 15.30 8.35
N LEU A 33 -16.05 14.47 8.13
CA LEU A 33 -16.08 13.05 8.47
C LEU A 33 -16.31 12.81 9.97
N LYS A 34 -15.76 13.65 10.85
CA LYS A 34 -16.00 13.60 12.31
C LYS A 34 -17.45 13.82 12.73
N LYS A 35 -18.27 14.47 11.89
CA LYS A 35 -19.67 14.74 12.19
C LYS A 35 -20.57 13.51 11.98
N ILE A 36 -20.03 12.44 11.39
CA ILE A 36 -20.75 11.19 11.18
C ILE A 36 -20.76 10.42 12.51
N ASP A 37 -21.92 10.43 13.18
CA ASP A 37 -22.16 9.68 14.42
C ASP A 37 -21.91 8.18 14.20
N SER A 38 -20.81 7.68 14.75
CA SER A 38 -20.34 6.31 14.59
C SER A 38 -20.55 5.56 15.89
N GLN A 39 -21.46 4.59 15.88
CA GLN A 39 -21.88 3.86 17.09
C GLN A 39 -20.95 2.67 17.44
N LYS A 40 -19.98 2.35 16.58
CA LYS A 40 -19.09 1.19 16.71
C LYS A 40 -17.65 1.55 16.31
N ILE A 41 -16.69 1.09 17.12
CA ILE A 41 -15.25 1.17 16.81
C ILE A 41 -14.87 -0.09 16.02
N PHE A 42 -14.25 0.10 14.85
CA PHE A 42 -13.72 -0.99 14.04
C PHE A 42 -12.48 -1.62 14.69
N PRO A 43 -12.20 -2.92 14.46
CA PRO A 43 -10.91 -3.51 14.79
C PRO A 43 -9.74 -2.68 14.24
N LYS A 44 -8.62 -2.66 14.96
CA LYS A 44 -7.41 -1.94 14.54
C LYS A 44 -6.92 -2.48 13.19
N ILE A 45 -6.90 -1.61 12.18
CA ILE A 45 -6.29 -1.90 10.89
C ILE A 45 -4.76 -1.74 11.01
N LYS A 46 -4.02 -2.73 10.48
CA LYS A 46 -2.58 -2.67 10.30
C LYS A 46 -2.25 -2.02 8.95
N LEU A 47 -1.37 -1.04 8.98
CA LEU A 47 -1.00 -0.26 7.81
C LEU A 47 0.47 -0.49 7.49
N HIS A 48 0.74 -0.87 6.25
CA HIS A 48 2.08 -0.88 5.67
C HIS A 48 2.18 0.31 4.72
N GLU A 49 3.02 1.27 5.06
CA GLU A 49 3.28 2.43 4.20
C GLU A 49 4.10 2.01 2.98
N VAL A 50 3.55 2.10 1.76
CA VAL A 50 4.24 1.77 0.50
C VAL A 50 4.85 2.99 -0.20
N ALA A 51 5.60 3.80 0.56
CA ALA A 51 6.12 5.06 0.08
C ALA A 51 7.06 4.94 -1.14
N ARG A 52 7.80 3.83 -1.25
CA ARG A 52 8.57 3.45 -2.44
C ARG A 52 7.74 3.58 -3.72
N ASP A 53 6.53 3.05 -3.70
CA ASP A 53 5.69 2.96 -4.88
C ASP A 53 5.11 4.33 -5.27
N ALA A 54 5.03 5.26 -4.32
CA ALA A 54 4.77 6.65 -4.66
C ALA A 54 5.89 7.30 -5.48
N ILE A 55 7.16 7.08 -5.10
CA ILE A 55 8.32 7.53 -5.88
C ILE A 55 8.26 6.93 -7.28
N GLN A 56 7.81 5.69 -7.43
CA GLN A 56 7.62 5.05 -8.73
C GLN A 56 6.56 5.78 -9.58
N SER A 57 5.48 6.24 -8.96
CA SER A 57 4.32 6.83 -9.65
C SER A 57 4.42 8.32 -9.95
N SER A 58 5.41 9.05 -9.42
CA SER A 58 5.66 10.44 -9.81
C SER A 58 7.15 10.79 -9.86
N GLU A 59 7.58 11.36 -10.99
CA GLU A 59 8.99 11.72 -11.24
C GLU A 59 9.46 12.90 -10.40
N ASP A 60 8.52 13.74 -9.95
CA ASP A 60 8.80 14.92 -9.12
C ASP A 60 9.11 14.61 -7.65
N ILE A 61 9.03 13.34 -7.24
CA ILE A 61 9.28 12.95 -5.85
C ILE A 61 10.74 12.51 -5.73
N ASN A 62 11.49 13.26 -4.92
CA ASN A 62 12.80 12.84 -4.47
C ASN A 62 12.70 11.86 -3.28
N GLN A 63 13.40 10.73 -3.35
CA GLN A 63 13.42 9.73 -2.28
C GLN A 63 13.85 10.30 -0.93
N LYS A 64 14.86 11.17 -0.91
CA LYS A 64 15.37 11.78 0.33
C LYS A 64 14.31 12.62 1.02
N ASP A 65 13.59 13.45 0.26
CA ASP A 65 12.57 14.35 0.80
C ASP A 65 11.35 13.58 1.31
N MET A 66 10.96 12.52 0.60
CA MET A 66 9.95 11.57 1.07
C MET A 66 10.36 10.91 2.40
N ILE A 67 11.59 10.41 2.50
CA ILE A 67 12.09 9.77 3.73
C ILE A 67 12.17 10.78 4.88
N MET A 68 12.62 12.01 4.65
CA MET A 68 12.61 13.07 5.67
C MET A 68 11.19 13.37 6.17
N THR A 69 10.21 13.38 5.26
CA THR A 69 8.81 13.56 5.62
C THR A 69 8.31 12.39 6.47
N LEU A 70 8.63 11.17 6.07
CA LEU A 70 8.22 9.97 6.79
C LEU A 70 8.85 9.85 8.18
N LYS A 71 10.07 10.36 8.39
CA LYS A 71 10.73 10.34 9.72
C LYS A 71 9.90 11.01 10.81
N LYS A 72 9.16 12.07 10.49
CA LYS A 72 8.27 12.74 11.44
C LYS A 72 7.09 11.86 11.83
N SER A 73 6.70 10.94 10.94
CA SER A 73 5.54 10.07 11.06
C SER A 73 5.85 8.62 11.47
N PHE A 74 7.11 8.22 11.47
CA PHE A 74 7.62 6.87 11.76
C PHE A 74 7.12 6.23 13.05
N SER A 75 6.84 7.02 14.09
CA SER A 75 6.29 6.48 15.35
C SER A 75 4.85 5.95 15.23
N LYS A 76 4.17 6.22 14.11
CA LYS A 76 2.73 5.94 13.90
C LYS A 76 2.45 4.80 12.93
N VAL A 77 3.49 4.26 12.29
CA VAL A 77 3.39 3.20 11.29
C VAL A 77 4.12 1.95 11.74
N GLU A 78 3.61 0.77 11.39
CA GLU A 78 4.24 -0.50 11.77
C GLU A 78 5.43 -0.82 10.85
N THR A 79 5.24 -0.61 9.55
CA THR A 79 6.24 -0.87 8.52
C THR A 79 6.22 0.26 7.46
N VAL A 80 7.39 0.62 6.95
CA VAL A 80 7.55 1.59 5.85
C VAL A 80 8.41 0.98 4.74
N GLU A 81 7.85 0.81 3.55
CA GLU A 81 8.56 0.46 2.32
C GLU A 81 9.21 1.69 1.72
N ILE A 82 10.54 1.77 1.78
CA ILE A 82 11.29 2.99 1.41
C ILE A 82 11.95 2.92 0.03
N GLY A 83 12.06 1.72 -0.55
CA GLY A 83 12.90 1.52 -1.71
C GLY A 83 12.89 0.10 -2.25
N THR A 84 13.71 -0.08 -3.29
CA THR A 84 13.86 -1.34 -4.01
C THR A 84 15.35 -1.63 -4.16
N ILE A 85 15.77 -2.88 -3.97
CA ILE A 85 17.14 -3.30 -4.32
C ILE A 85 17.18 -3.60 -5.81
N PHE A 86 18.07 -2.91 -6.54
CA PHE A 86 18.30 -3.17 -7.96
C PHE A 86 19.62 -3.94 -8.17
N GLY A 87 19.69 -4.73 -9.24
CA GLY A 87 20.97 -5.29 -9.69
C GLY A 87 21.90 -4.19 -10.24
N SER A 88 23.20 -4.48 -10.32
CA SER A 88 24.18 -3.57 -10.92
C SER A 88 23.87 -3.34 -12.40
N LYS A 89 23.23 -2.22 -12.71
CA LYS A 89 23.02 -1.74 -14.08
C LYS A 89 23.33 -0.26 -14.15
N GLU A 90 23.72 0.19 -15.34
CA GLU A 90 23.80 1.61 -15.64
C GLU A 90 22.44 2.28 -15.36
N LEU A 91 22.45 3.29 -14.51
CA LEU A 91 21.24 4.01 -14.12
C LEU A 91 20.89 5.02 -15.22
N LYS A 92 19.85 4.75 -15.99
CA LYS A 92 19.32 5.72 -16.96
C LYS A 92 18.58 6.84 -16.24
N VAL A 93 18.96 8.10 -16.45
CA VAL A 93 18.27 9.27 -15.88
C VAL A 93 16.77 9.21 -16.15
N GLY A 94 15.96 9.49 -15.13
CA GLY A 94 14.49 9.41 -15.19
C GLY A 94 13.90 8.00 -15.01
N SER A 95 14.71 6.94 -15.10
CA SER A 95 14.24 5.58 -14.81
C SER A 95 13.86 5.39 -13.33
N LEU A 96 13.07 4.35 -13.03
CA LEU A 96 12.77 3.97 -11.66
C LEU A 96 14.05 3.69 -10.85
N GLN A 97 15.01 3.00 -11.45
CA GLN A 97 16.30 2.71 -10.84
C GLN A 97 17.06 3.99 -10.48
N TRP A 98 17.01 5.00 -11.35
CA TRP A 98 17.62 6.31 -11.08
C TRP A 98 16.92 7.05 -9.94
N ARG A 99 15.58 7.02 -9.89
CA ARG A 99 14.80 7.67 -8.82
C ARG A 99 14.97 7.02 -7.45
N LEU A 100 15.28 5.72 -7.43
CA LEU A 100 15.47 4.92 -6.23
C LEU A 100 16.94 4.51 -5.99
N LYS A 101 17.89 5.18 -6.64
CA LYS A 101 19.33 4.85 -6.58
C LYS A 101 19.92 4.95 -5.17
N ASP A 102 19.31 5.76 -4.31
CA ASP A 102 19.78 6.01 -2.95
C ASP A 102 19.06 5.10 -1.92
N SER A 103 18.31 4.08 -2.36
CA SER A 103 17.51 3.23 -1.46
C SER A 103 18.35 2.52 -0.40
N GLU A 104 19.49 1.97 -0.80
CA GLU A 104 20.38 1.23 0.11
C GLU A 104 21.07 2.16 1.11
N LYS A 105 21.53 3.32 0.63
CA LYS A 105 22.10 4.37 1.48
C LYS A 105 21.06 4.85 2.49
N SER A 106 19.86 5.14 2.01
CA SER A 106 18.75 5.58 2.85
C SER A 106 18.36 4.52 3.89
N PHE A 107 18.37 3.23 3.51
CA PHE A 107 18.15 2.14 4.46
C PHE A 107 19.15 2.17 5.61
N LYS A 108 20.46 2.28 5.31
CA LYS A 108 21.51 2.35 6.35
C LYS A 108 21.36 3.59 7.22
N GLU A 109 21.12 4.75 6.61
CA GLU A 109 20.86 6.00 7.36
C GLU A 109 19.66 5.88 8.30
N LEU A 110 18.59 5.17 7.88
CA LEU A 110 17.44 4.91 8.72
C LEU A 110 17.74 3.90 9.82
N CYS A 111 18.54 2.87 9.55
CA CYS A 111 19.01 1.94 10.58
C CYS A 111 19.83 2.64 11.67
N ASP A 112 20.63 3.65 11.31
CA ASP A 112 21.42 4.40 12.29
C ASP A 112 20.58 5.35 13.15
N GLN A 113 19.41 5.76 12.64
CA GLN A 113 18.60 6.82 13.25
C GLN A 113 17.33 6.32 13.94
N CYS A 114 16.75 5.21 13.47
CA CYS A 114 15.47 4.70 13.98
C CYS A 114 15.70 3.66 15.07
N LEU A 115 15.38 4.00 16.31
CA LEU A 115 15.50 3.14 17.50
C LEU A 115 14.47 1.98 17.48
N ASN A 116 14.62 1.03 16.56
CA ASN A 116 13.86 -0.21 16.40
C ASN A 116 12.40 -0.07 15.91
N LYS A 117 11.94 1.14 15.59
CA LYS A 117 10.63 1.41 14.96
C LYS A 117 10.70 2.60 13.99
N PRO A 118 10.03 2.53 12.83
CA PRO A 118 9.22 1.42 12.29
C PRO A 118 10.08 0.26 11.77
N THR A 119 9.45 -0.84 11.34
CA THR A 119 10.13 -1.82 10.50
C THR A 119 10.43 -1.20 9.13
N ILE A 120 11.68 -1.22 8.70
CA ILE A 120 12.08 -0.68 7.40
C ILE A 120 11.93 -1.79 6.35
N SER A 121 11.08 -1.56 5.37
CA SER A 121 10.78 -2.50 4.29
C SER A 121 11.41 -2.05 2.98
N MET A 122 11.81 -3.03 2.16
CA MET A 122 12.25 -2.81 0.79
C MET A 122 11.80 -3.97 -0.09
N ILE A 123 11.56 -3.67 -1.37
CA ILE A 123 11.24 -4.68 -2.38
C ILE A 123 12.53 -5.28 -2.92
N LEU A 124 12.57 -6.60 -2.99
CA LEU A 124 13.56 -7.30 -3.80
C LEU A 124 13.05 -7.25 -5.24
N ALA A 125 13.60 -6.36 -6.06
CA ALA A 125 13.12 -6.24 -7.43
C ALA A 125 13.29 -7.58 -8.15
N PRO A 126 12.31 -7.95 -8.97
CA PRO A 126 12.18 -9.31 -9.44
C PRO A 126 12.96 -9.46 -10.74
N GLY A 127 13.86 -10.45 -10.80
CA GLY A 127 14.26 -11.05 -12.06
C GLY A 127 15.73 -11.15 -12.46
N THR A 128 16.65 -10.25 -12.13
CA THR A 128 17.75 -10.04 -13.12
C THR A 128 19.18 -9.88 -12.62
N HIS A 129 19.51 -10.19 -11.36
CA HIS A 129 20.93 -10.30 -10.97
C HIS A 129 21.14 -11.03 -9.62
N PRO A 130 22.14 -11.94 -9.48
CA PRO A 130 22.49 -12.58 -8.19
C PRO A 130 22.79 -11.57 -7.06
N SER A 131 23.35 -10.41 -7.42
CA SER A 131 23.73 -9.37 -6.45
C SER A 131 22.58 -8.80 -5.62
N ILE A 132 21.33 -8.98 -6.04
CA ILE A 132 20.17 -8.51 -5.25
C ILE A 132 20.09 -9.26 -3.91
N LEU A 133 20.32 -10.58 -3.94
CA LEU A 133 20.31 -11.39 -2.72
C LEU A 133 21.52 -11.07 -1.85
N ASP A 134 22.70 -10.95 -2.45
CA ASP A 134 23.94 -10.58 -1.73
C ASP A 134 23.76 -9.24 -1.02
N LYS A 135 23.10 -8.28 -1.68
CA LYS A 135 22.82 -6.97 -1.08
C LYS A 135 21.77 -7.02 0.01
N ALA A 136 20.73 -7.83 -0.15
CA ALA A 136 19.74 -8.05 0.91
C ALA A 136 20.39 -8.69 2.15
N ILE A 137 21.37 -9.59 1.96
CA ILE A 137 22.17 -10.18 3.03
C ILE A 137 23.00 -9.08 3.74
N GLU A 138 23.79 -8.31 2.99
CA GLU A 138 24.61 -7.21 3.54
C GLU A 138 23.75 -6.23 4.37
N LEU A 139 22.59 -5.83 3.84
CA LEU A 139 21.69 -4.91 4.52
C LEU A 139 21.01 -5.55 5.74
N THR A 140 20.76 -6.87 5.71
CA THR A 140 20.25 -7.61 6.88
C THR A 140 21.30 -7.66 7.99
N GLU A 141 22.56 -7.94 7.67
CA GLU A 141 23.67 -7.91 8.64
C GLU A 141 23.83 -6.51 9.26
N TYR A 142 23.69 -5.46 8.46
CA TYR A 142 23.68 -4.08 8.94
C TYR A 142 22.52 -3.79 9.90
N ALA A 143 21.31 -4.25 9.54
CA ALA A 143 20.12 -4.11 10.38
C ALA A 143 20.28 -4.85 11.72
N ILE A 144 20.86 -6.06 11.72
CA ILE A 144 21.20 -6.81 12.93
C ILE A 144 22.18 -6.01 13.81
N LYS A 145 23.27 -5.50 13.22
CA LYS A 145 24.29 -4.72 13.93
C LYS A 145 23.70 -3.49 14.62
N THR A 146 22.77 -2.80 13.97
CA THR A 146 22.09 -1.61 14.47
C THR A 146 20.83 -1.93 15.28
N LYS A 147 20.49 -3.21 15.45
CA LYS A 147 19.25 -3.70 16.08
C LYS A 147 17.95 -3.20 15.42
N THR A 148 18.04 -2.74 14.18
CA THR A 148 16.89 -2.25 13.42
C THR A 148 16.06 -3.39 12.83
N LYS A 149 14.74 -3.34 13.01
CA LYS A 149 13.82 -4.30 12.37
C LYS A 149 13.71 -4.00 10.89
N ASN A 150 13.89 -5.01 10.05
CA ASN A 150 13.67 -4.90 8.61
C ASN A 150 12.70 -5.95 8.06
N GLU A 151 12.15 -5.66 6.88
CA GLU A 151 11.29 -6.56 6.11
C GLU A 151 11.74 -6.58 4.65
N TRP A 152 11.74 -7.76 4.05
CA TRP A 152 11.98 -7.93 2.61
C TRP A 152 10.69 -8.35 1.92
N ALA A 153 10.24 -7.54 0.96
CA ALA A 153 9.12 -7.85 0.09
C ALA A 153 9.64 -8.57 -1.18
N VAL A 154 9.49 -9.89 -1.22
CA VAL A 154 9.90 -10.75 -2.34
C VAL A 154 8.77 -10.79 -3.38
N LEU A 155 9.05 -10.42 -4.64
CA LEU A 155 8.03 -10.48 -5.68
C LEU A 155 7.84 -11.91 -6.23
N VAL A 156 6.58 -12.29 -6.41
CA VAL A 156 6.15 -13.27 -7.42
C VAL A 156 5.05 -12.68 -8.32
N SER A 157 4.74 -13.33 -9.42
CA SER A 157 3.69 -12.88 -10.36
C SER A 157 2.77 -14.04 -10.69
N ALA A 158 1.46 -13.80 -10.69
CA ALA A 158 0.46 -14.74 -11.16
C ALA A 158 0.21 -14.64 -12.69
N CYS A 159 0.88 -13.73 -13.39
CA CYS A 159 0.73 -13.49 -14.82
C CYS A 159 2.06 -13.68 -15.57
N GLU A 160 2.04 -14.52 -16.61
CA GLU A 160 3.22 -14.94 -17.39
C GLU A 160 3.81 -13.76 -18.16
N ASP A 161 2.97 -13.02 -18.91
CA ASP A 161 3.39 -11.84 -19.66
C ASP A 161 3.99 -10.77 -18.75
N TYR A 162 3.39 -10.59 -17.56
CA TYR A 162 3.90 -9.63 -16.59
C TYR A 162 5.24 -10.06 -15.99
N ALA A 163 5.41 -11.35 -15.67
CA ALA A 163 6.68 -11.90 -15.22
C ALA A 163 7.75 -11.72 -16.31
N GLN A 164 7.46 -12.18 -17.53
CA GLN A 164 8.42 -12.13 -18.63
C GLN A 164 8.83 -10.69 -18.96
N LYS A 165 7.88 -9.75 -19.02
CA LYS A 165 8.15 -8.34 -19.34
C LYS A 165 9.02 -7.66 -18.28
N ASN A 166 8.78 -7.92 -16.99
CA ASN A 166 9.45 -7.19 -15.92
C ASN A 166 10.73 -7.87 -15.43
N THR A 167 10.81 -9.19 -15.59
CA THR A 167 11.83 -10.02 -14.93
C THR A 167 12.62 -10.88 -15.91
N ASN A 168 12.18 -10.97 -17.18
CA ASN A 168 12.69 -11.90 -18.19
C ASN A 168 12.68 -13.36 -17.71
N ARG A 169 11.64 -13.73 -16.94
CA ARG A 169 11.44 -15.08 -16.40
C ARG A 169 9.99 -15.49 -16.52
N THR A 170 9.77 -16.78 -16.65
CA THR A 170 8.44 -17.38 -16.50
C THR A 170 7.96 -17.30 -15.05
N ILE A 171 6.66 -17.51 -14.79
CA ILE A 171 6.14 -17.57 -13.41
C ILE A 171 6.91 -18.60 -12.58
N LYS A 172 7.16 -19.79 -13.15
CA LYS A 172 7.88 -20.88 -12.46
C LYS A 172 9.31 -20.47 -12.11
N GLN A 173 10.06 -19.93 -13.07
CA GLN A 173 11.43 -19.49 -12.84
C GLN A 173 11.51 -18.34 -11.83
N LEU A 174 10.53 -17.43 -11.83
CA LEU A 174 10.45 -16.36 -10.84
C LEU A 174 10.17 -16.94 -9.45
N LEU A 175 9.23 -17.89 -9.33
CA LEU A 175 8.93 -18.56 -8.07
C LEU A 175 10.16 -19.29 -7.52
N ASP A 176 10.89 -20.05 -8.33
CA ASP A 176 12.09 -20.78 -7.90
C ASP A 176 13.15 -19.83 -7.30
N VAL A 177 13.37 -18.68 -7.95
CA VAL A 177 14.27 -17.63 -7.45
C VAL A 177 13.75 -17.05 -6.13
N SER A 178 12.46 -16.73 -6.07
CA SER A 178 11.84 -16.15 -4.88
C SER A 178 11.88 -17.12 -3.69
N LEU A 179 11.65 -18.41 -3.89
CA LEU A 179 11.79 -19.45 -2.86
C LEU A 179 13.23 -19.55 -2.35
N ASN A 180 14.23 -19.46 -3.24
CA ASN A 180 15.63 -19.42 -2.82
C ASN A 180 15.94 -18.16 -1.97
N GLN A 181 15.47 -16.99 -2.40
CA GLN A 181 15.63 -15.74 -1.64
C GLN A 181 15.00 -15.83 -0.24
N ILE A 182 13.77 -16.35 -0.17
CA ILE A 182 13.05 -16.57 1.10
C ILE A 182 13.84 -17.52 1.99
N LYS A 183 14.29 -18.67 1.47
CA LYS A 183 15.06 -19.66 2.21
C LYS A 183 16.34 -19.06 2.82
N VAL A 184 17.11 -18.34 2.01
CA VAL A 184 18.38 -17.75 2.45
C VAL A 184 18.17 -16.64 3.48
N LEU A 185 17.23 -15.72 3.24
CA LEU A 185 17.00 -14.60 4.16
C LEU A 185 16.38 -15.03 5.49
N LYS A 186 15.57 -16.09 5.50
CA LYS A 186 15.01 -16.66 6.74
C LYS A 186 16.06 -17.31 7.64
N ALA A 187 17.19 -17.76 7.09
CA ALA A 187 18.27 -18.33 7.89
C ALA A 187 18.84 -17.35 8.93
N PHE A 188 18.69 -16.04 8.71
CA PHE A 188 19.13 -15.00 9.64
C PHE A 188 18.22 -14.83 10.88
N SER A 189 17.00 -15.39 10.87
CA SER A 189 16.01 -15.26 11.96
C SER A 189 15.70 -13.81 12.41
N TRP A 190 16.03 -12.83 11.56
CA TRP A 190 15.95 -11.40 11.85
C TRP A 190 14.96 -10.65 10.95
N PRO A 191 15.10 -10.70 9.60
CA PRO A 191 14.17 -9.97 8.75
C PRO A 191 12.80 -10.66 8.75
N LYS A 192 11.74 -9.85 8.73
CA LYS A 192 10.43 -10.34 8.30
C LYS A 192 10.45 -10.56 6.80
N ILE A 193 9.73 -11.58 6.33
CA ILE A 193 9.60 -11.84 4.90
C ILE A 193 8.14 -11.68 4.50
N LYS A 194 7.91 -10.78 3.54
CA LYS A 194 6.63 -10.56 2.87
C LYS A 194 6.77 -11.07 1.43
N VAL A 195 5.79 -11.80 0.93
CA VAL A 195 5.69 -12.16 -0.49
C VAL A 195 4.64 -11.28 -1.13
N TYR A 196 5.06 -10.41 -2.05
CA TYR A 196 4.15 -9.62 -2.87
C TYR A 196 3.80 -10.44 -4.12
N ILE A 197 2.52 -10.78 -4.28
CA ILE A 197 2.00 -11.47 -5.47
C ILE A 197 1.39 -10.42 -6.38
N SER A 198 2.00 -10.19 -7.54
CA SER A 198 1.46 -9.26 -8.55
C SER A 198 0.45 -9.94 -9.47
N LYS A 199 -0.45 -9.12 -10.05
CA LYS A 199 -1.48 -9.56 -11.01
C LYS A 199 -2.39 -10.66 -10.46
N ILE A 200 -2.86 -10.47 -9.22
CA ILE A 200 -3.68 -11.46 -8.52
C ILE A 200 -5.03 -11.76 -9.17
N ASN A 201 -5.47 -10.96 -10.14
CA ASN A 201 -6.67 -11.24 -10.93
C ASN A 201 -6.58 -12.55 -11.75
N GLN A 202 -5.40 -13.18 -11.84
CA GLN A 202 -5.25 -14.56 -12.26
C GLN A 202 -5.54 -15.52 -11.08
N VAL A 203 -6.82 -15.72 -10.76
CA VAL A 203 -7.30 -16.36 -9.50
C VAL A 203 -6.64 -17.72 -9.25
N GLU A 204 -6.79 -18.68 -10.16
CA GLU A 204 -6.27 -20.04 -9.98
C GLU A 204 -4.75 -20.05 -9.79
N LYS A 205 -4.04 -19.31 -10.64
CA LYS A 205 -2.58 -19.19 -10.53
C LYS A 205 -2.14 -18.54 -9.22
N THR A 206 -2.89 -17.55 -8.73
CA THR A 206 -2.65 -16.89 -7.44
C THR A 206 -2.78 -17.89 -6.30
N LYS A 207 -3.85 -18.70 -6.30
CA LYS A 207 -4.08 -19.75 -5.27
C LYS A 207 -2.98 -20.81 -5.29
N GLU A 208 -2.56 -21.27 -6.47
CA GLU A 208 -1.44 -22.20 -6.61
C GLU A 208 -0.13 -21.63 -6.04
N LEU A 209 0.18 -20.35 -6.31
CA LEU A 209 1.38 -19.69 -5.78
C LEU A 209 1.33 -19.57 -4.25
N ILE A 210 0.17 -19.17 -3.69
CA ILE A 210 -0.04 -19.10 -2.24
C ILE A 210 0.21 -20.47 -1.61
N GLU A 211 -0.38 -21.54 -2.15
CA GLU A 211 -0.23 -22.90 -1.64
C GLU A 211 1.23 -23.37 -1.65
N GLN A 212 1.92 -23.22 -2.79
CA GLN A 212 3.32 -23.65 -2.92
C GLN A 212 4.26 -22.93 -1.94
N ILE A 213 4.05 -21.62 -1.77
CA ILE A 213 4.84 -20.81 -0.86
C ILE A 213 4.50 -21.14 0.60
N ALA A 214 3.22 -21.25 0.95
CA ALA A 214 2.78 -21.54 2.32
C ALA A 214 3.19 -22.95 2.79
N LYS A 215 3.18 -23.95 1.91
CA LYS A 215 3.67 -25.31 2.22
C LYS A 215 5.18 -25.32 2.53
N SER A 216 5.95 -24.49 1.82
CA SER A 216 7.40 -24.38 2.02
C SER A 216 7.74 -23.48 3.22
N HIS A 217 6.92 -22.46 3.47
CA HIS A 217 7.15 -21.41 4.46
C HIS A 217 5.81 -20.93 5.07
N PRO A 218 5.29 -21.62 6.11
CA PRO A 218 3.93 -21.39 6.64
C PRO A 218 3.73 -20.05 7.37
N ASP A 219 4.81 -19.38 7.76
CA ASP A 219 4.83 -18.11 8.51
C ASP A 219 5.00 -16.87 7.60
N ILE A 220 4.87 -17.03 6.28
CA ILE A 220 4.99 -15.92 5.33
C ILE A 220 3.79 -14.98 5.40
N LEU A 221 4.06 -13.67 5.36
CA LEU A 221 3.07 -12.64 5.09
C LEU A 221 2.87 -12.52 3.57
N PHE A 222 1.65 -12.69 3.09
CA PHE A 222 1.29 -12.45 1.70
C PHE A 222 0.77 -11.02 1.53
N SER A 223 1.25 -10.31 0.51
CA SER A 223 0.65 -9.07 0.01
C SER A 223 0.03 -9.34 -1.35
N LEU A 224 -1.30 -9.22 -1.41
CA LEU A 224 -2.11 -9.50 -2.60
C LEU A 224 -2.17 -8.22 -3.45
N GLY A 225 -1.43 -8.20 -4.56
CA GLY A 225 -1.24 -7.02 -5.41
C GLY A 225 -2.18 -6.94 -6.63
N ASP A 226 -3.15 -6.02 -6.58
CA ASP A 226 -3.92 -5.60 -7.76
C ASP A 226 -3.13 -4.61 -8.63
N THR A 227 -2.02 -5.08 -9.20
CA THR A 227 -1.07 -4.26 -9.97
C THR A 227 -1.69 -3.56 -11.19
N SER A 228 -2.88 -3.97 -11.65
CA SER A 228 -3.58 -3.31 -12.77
C SER A 228 -4.72 -2.40 -12.34
N GLY A 229 -5.14 -2.41 -11.07
CA GLY A 229 -6.41 -1.81 -10.66
C GLY A 229 -7.62 -2.46 -11.33
N LYS A 230 -7.55 -3.77 -11.66
CA LYS A 230 -8.59 -4.49 -12.42
C LYS A 230 -9.21 -5.64 -11.64
N LEU A 231 -8.76 -5.90 -10.41
CA LEU A 231 -9.29 -6.96 -9.59
C LEU A 231 -10.78 -6.73 -9.32
N THR A 232 -11.60 -7.72 -9.61
CA THR A 232 -13.03 -7.69 -9.29
C THR A 232 -13.29 -8.23 -7.88
N PRO A 233 -14.43 -7.88 -7.26
CA PRO A 233 -14.78 -8.40 -5.92
C PRO A 233 -14.94 -9.93 -5.90
N MET A 234 -15.47 -10.51 -6.98
CA MET A 234 -15.64 -11.95 -7.12
C MET A 234 -14.30 -12.68 -7.17
N GLU A 235 -13.35 -12.17 -7.96
CA GLU A 235 -11.99 -12.72 -8.02
C GLU A 235 -11.29 -12.62 -6.66
N LEU A 236 -11.39 -11.46 -5.98
CA LEU A 236 -10.84 -11.30 -4.64
C LEU A 236 -11.43 -12.30 -3.65
N ASN A 237 -12.76 -12.47 -3.66
CA ASN A 237 -13.43 -13.43 -2.77
C ASN A 237 -12.91 -14.85 -2.97
N GLN A 238 -12.78 -15.30 -4.22
CA GLN A 238 -12.25 -16.63 -4.57
C GLN A 238 -10.79 -16.86 -4.15
N ILE A 239 -9.97 -15.81 -4.15
CA ILE A 239 -8.59 -15.86 -3.68
C ILE A 239 -8.55 -16.01 -2.16
N LEU A 240 -9.35 -15.22 -1.44
CA LEU A 240 -9.39 -15.22 0.02
C LEU A 240 -9.97 -16.51 0.62
N GLU A 241 -10.73 -17.29 -0.15
CA GLU A 241 -11.16 -18.66 0.20
C GLU A 241 -10.00 -19.67 0.30
N SER A 242 -8.77 -19.29 -0.07
CA SER A 242 -7.59 -20.15 0.12
C SER A 242 -7.37 -20.48 1.60
N PRO A 243 -7.23 -21.78 1.97
CA PRO A 243 -7.03 -22.18 3.37
C PRO A 243 -5.67 -21.75 3.96
N PHE A 244 -4.77 -21.25 3.11
CA PHE A 244 -3.45 -20.77 3.50
C PHE A 244 -3.43 -19.26 3.83
N LEU A 245 -4.54 -18.55 3.61
CA LEU A 245 -4.69 -17.14 3.95
C LEU A 245 -5.52 -16.97 5.22
N ASN A 246 -5.16 -15.98 6.02
CA ASN A 246 -5.90 -15.53 7.18
C ASN A 246 -5.54 -14.07 7.54
N SER A 247 -6.30 -13.50 8.46
CA SER A 247 -6.17 -12.10 8.87
C SER A 247 -4.81 -11.71 9.49
N LYS A 248 -3.97 -12.70 9.87
CA LYS A 248 -2.63 -12.45 10.44
C LYS A 248 -1.52 -12.47 9.39
N ASN A 249 -1.72 -13.13 8.26
CA ASN A 249 -0.69 -13.39 7.25
C ASN A 249 -1.05 -12.84 5.86
N THR A 250 -2.04 -11.97 5.74
CA THR A 250 -2.49 -11.45 4.46
C THR A 250 -2.69 -9.94 4.54
N SER A 251 -2.04 -9.20 3.64
CA SER A 251 -2.32 -7.80 3.35
C SER A 251 -2.87 -7.62 1.94
N LEU A 252 -3.68 -6.59 1.76
CA LEU A 252 -4.20 -6.20 0.45
C LEU A 252 -3.47 -4.95 -0.06
N HIS A 253 -2.92 -5.05 -1.27
CA HIS A 253 -2.30 -3.95 -2.01
C HIS A 253 -3.18 -3.62 -3.22
N LEU A 254 -3.95 -2.54 -3.13
CA LEU A 254 -4.81 -2.10 -4.24
C LEU A 254 -4.19 -0.90 -4.96
N HIS A 255 -4.28 -0.94 -6.28
CA HIS A 255 -4.19 0.28 -7.07
C HIS A 255 -5.59 0.86 -7.32
N ASN A 256 -5.66 2.15 -7.64
CA ASN A 256 -6.90 2.83 -7.98
C ASN A 256 -7.51 2.22 -9.24
N GLY A 257 -8.65 1.54 -9.05
CA GLY A 257 -9.42 0.86 -10.08
C GLY A 257 -10.93 1.00 -9.84
N PRO A 258 -11.78 0.60 -10.80
CA PRO A 258 -13.24 0.73 -10.70
C PRO A 258 -13.83 -0.04 -9.50
N HIS A 259 -13.15 -1.08 -9.01
CA HIS A 259 -13.63 -1.96 -7.96
C HIS A 259 -12.95 -1.76 -6.60
N LYS A 260 -12.12 -0.72 -6.40
CA LYS A 260 -11.32 -0.59 -5.17
C LYS A 260 -12.18 -0.61 -3.90
N TRP A 261 -13.30 0.12 -3.90
CA TRP A 261 -14.18 0.26 -2.74
C TRP A 261 -14.88 -1.05 -2.38
N THR A 262 -15.38 -1.75 -3.39
CA THR A 262 -16.00 -3.07 -3.22
C THR A 262 -14.97 -4.12 -2.79
N ASN A 263 -13.72 -4.02 -3.24
CA ASN A 263 -12.64 -4.90 -2.81
C ASN A 263 -12.24 -4.65 -1.34
N ILE A 264 -12.24 -3.39 -0.88
CA ILE A 264 -12.08 -3.06 0.54
C ILE A 264 -13.20 -3.72 1.36
N SER A 265 -14.46 -3.63 0.91
CA SER A 265 -15.59 -4.30 1.58
C SER A 265 -15.37 -5.79 1.71
N VAL A 266 -15.16 -6.50 0.58
CA VAL A 266 -14.95 -7.95 0.58
C VAL A 266 -13.83 -8.37 1.54
N PHE A 267 -12.70 -7.66 1.52
CA PHE A 267 -11.56 -7.96 2.38
C PHE A 267 -11.89 -7.79 3.87
N LEU A 268 -12.58 -6.71 4.23
CA LEU A 268 -12.99 -6.42 5.60
C LEU A 268 -14.11 -7.35 6.10
N ASP A 269 -15.09 -7.69 5.25
CA ASP A 269 -16.19 -8.59 5.56
C ASP A 269 -15.70 -10.01 5.87
N GLN A 270 -14.62 -10.43 5.19
CA GLN A 270 -13.89 -11.66 5.49
C GLN A 270 -12.92 -11.53 6.68
N LYS A 271 -12.96 -10.42 7.43
CA LYS A 271 -12.17 -10.15 8.64
C LYS A 271 -10.66 -10.06 8.42
N PHE A 272 -10.22 -9.64 7.23
CA PHE A 272 -8.83 -9.27 6.99
C PHE A 272 -8.64 -7.76 7.26
N TYR A 273 -7.57 -7.39 7.98
CA TYR A 273 -7.40 -6.04 8.51
C TYR A 273 -6.01 -5.45 8.25
N GLN A 274 -5.32 -5.90 7.21
CA GLN A 274 -4.01 -5.38 6.86
C GLN A 274 -3.99 -4.86 5.42
N PHE A 275 -3.55 -3.62 5.25
CA PHE A 275 -3.50 -2.96 3.94
C PHE A 275 -2.11 -2.39 3.69
N ASP A 276 -1.65 -2.55 2.46
CA ASP A 276 -0.51 -1.84 1.90
C ASP A 276 -1.07 -0.54 1.30
N ILE A 277 -0.67 0.61 1.87
CA ILE A 277 -1.28 1.92 1.58
C ILE A 277 -0.23 3.02 1.45
N ASN A 278 -0.64 4.15 0.87
CA ASN A 278 0.08 5.40 0.97
C ASN A 278 -0.56 6.34 2.01
N LEU A 279 0.18 6.66 3.06
CA LEU A 279 -0.13 7.66 4.10
C LEU A 279 0.37 9.03 3.69
N VAL A 280 1.60 9.09 3.17
CA VAL A 280 2.28 10.36 2.85
C VAL A 280 2.47 10.49 1.35
N ALA A 281 2.98 9.45 0.72
CA ALA A 281 3.57 9.57 -0.59
C ALA A 281 2.54 9.29 -1.69
N CYS A 282 2.47 10.13 -2.71
CA CYS A 282 1.43 10.21 -3.76
C CYS A 282 0.13 10.93 -3.38
N GLY A 283 0.07 11.61 -2.25
CA GLY A 283 -1.16 12.25 -1.82
C GLY A 283 -2.24 11.19 -1.65
N GLY A 284 -2.53 10.85 -0.39
CA GLY A 284 -3.86 10.33 -0.03
C GLY A 284 -5.02 11.30 -0.35
N LEU A 285 -4.70 12.33 -1.11
CA LEU A 285 -5.42 13.43 -1.65
C LEU A 285 -5.20 13.49 -3.18
N ASN A 286 -5.25 12.35 -3.87
CA ASN A 286 -6.07 12.30 -5.09
C ASN A 286 -7.36 11.57 -4.74
N PRO A 287 -8.26 12.23 -4.01
CA PRO A 287 -9.51 11.65 -3.72
C PRO A 287 -10.26 11.86 -5.04
N LEU A 288 -10.89 10.79 -5.51
CA LEU A 288 -12.18 10.91 -6.16
C LEU A 288 -12.17 11.41 -7.60
N SER A 289 -11.02 11.62 -8.26
CA SER A 289 -11.08 12.29 -9.56
C SER A 289 -11.93 11.60 -10.61
N GLY A 290 -12.24 10.30 -10.43
CA GLY A 290 -12.92 9.49 -11.44
C GLY A 290 -12.16 9.41 -12.78
N GLU A 291 -11.09 10.18 -12.94
CA GLU A 291 -10.24 10.24 -14.10
C GLU A 291 -9.32 9.03 -14.03
N HIS A 292 -9.78 8.01 -14.73
CA HIS A 292 -9.14 6.77 -15.14
C HIS A 292 -7.72 6.89 -15.76
N LYS A 293 -6.91 7.91 -15.44
CA LYS A 293 -5.82 8.32 -16.35
C LYS A 293 -4.40 8.29 -15.81
N LYS A 294 -4.13 7.75 -14.61
CA LYS A 294 -2.78 7.21 -14.34
C LYS A 294 -2.87 5.85 -13.66
N GLU A 295 -2.70 4.80 -14.45
CA GLU A 295 -2.36 3.46 -13.97
C GLU A 295 -1.24 3.57 -12.90
N GLY A 296 -1.35 2.83 -11.79
CA GLY A 296 -0.26 2.73 -10.80
C GLY A 296 -0.38 3.59 -9.52
N GLN A 297 -1.50 4.25 -9.24
CA GLN A 297 -1.70 4.91 -7.93
C GLN A 297 -2.23 3.94 -6.88
N ASN A 298 -1.65 3.91 -5.67
CA ASN A 298 -2.08 3.00 -4.58
C ASN A 298 -3.31 3.50 -3.83
N LEU A 299 -3.90 2.58 -3.06
CA LEU A 299 -4.89 2.87 -2.04
C LEU A 299 -4.34 3.88 -1.02
N SER A 300 -5.13 4.92 -0.73
CA SER A 300 -4.79 5.88 0.30
C SER A 300 -5.42 5.54 1.65
N ILE A 301 -4.82 6.05 2.72
CA ILE A 301 -5.45 5.99 4.05
C ILE A 301 -6.81 6.70 4.07
N ILE A 302 -6.95 7.78 3.30
CA ILE A 302 -8.19 8.55 3.24
C ILE A 302 -9.30 7.73 2.60
N ASP A 303 -8.99 6.89 1.61
CA ASP A 303 -9.97 5.94 1.07
C ASP A 303 -10.50 5.02 2.20
N LEU A 304 -9.61 4.43 3.01
CA LEU A 304 -10.04 3.58 4.12
C LEU A 304 -10.90 4.31 5.16
N ILE A 305 -10.54 5.56 5.51
CA ILE A 305 -11.33 6.40 6.43
C ILE A 305 -12.71 6.67 5.85
N THR A 306 -12.75 7.09 4.57
CA THR A 306 -13.99 7.37 3.83
C THR A 306 -14.93 6.16 3.91
N TYR A 307 -14.40 4.99 3.57
CA TYR A 307 -15.15 3.74 3.57
C TYR A 307 -15.76 3.48 4.95
N CYS A 308 -14.95 3.44 6.01
CA CYS A 308 -15.45 3.13 7.35
C CYS A 308 -16.52 4.12 7.82
N HIS A 309 -16.33 5.41 7.59
CA HIS A 309 -17.28 6.44 8.00
C HIS A 309 -18.63 6.32 7.25
N VAL A 310 -18.62 6.05 5.93
CA VAL A 310 -19.86 5.83 5.17
C VAL A 310 -20.64 4.62 5.72
N HIS A 311 -19.94 3.62 6.23
CA HIS A 311 -20.54 2.46 6.87
C HIS A 311 -20.82 2.64 8.38
N LYS A 312 -20.76 3.88 8.89
CA LYS A 312 -21.01 4.25 10.31
C LYS A 312 -20.10 3.53 11.30
N VAL A 313 -18.88 3.27 10.88
CA VAL A 313 -17.84 2.65 11.69
C VAL A 313 -16.69 3.63 11.83
N GLN A 314 -16.25 3.85 13.06
CA GLN A 314 -15.04 4.63 13.30
C GLN A 314 -13.81 3.71 13.25
N LEU A 315 -12.84 4.02 12.39
CA LEU A 315 -11.52 3.40 12.48
C LEU A 315 -10.86 3.76 13.81
N HIS A 316 -10.05 2.84 14.33
CA HIS A 316 -9.35 3.07 15.60
C HIS A 316 -8.57 4.40 15.59
N PRO A 317 -8.64 5.26 16.63
CA PRO A 317 -8.05 6.61 16.62
C PRO A 317 -6.53 6.66 16.38
N THR A 318 -5.80 5.58 16.67
CA THR A 318 -4.36 5.47 16.35
C THR A 318 -4.09 5.37 14.85
N THR A 319 -5.09 5.00 14.06
CA THR A 319 -5.06 4.83 12.61
C THR A 319 -5.53 6.11 11.91
N THR A 320 -6.43 6.89 12.54
CA THR A 320 -7.08 8.09 11.97
C THR A 320 -6.67 9.39 12.64
N ASN A 321 -5.46 9.47 13.21
CA ASN A 321 -4.99 10.71 13.82
C ASN A 321 -4.96 11.83 12.76
N GLU A 322 -5.92 12.75 12.85
CA GLU A 322 -6.16 13.75 11.81
C GLU A 322 -5.12 14.86 11.76
N ASP A 323 -4.58 15.24 12.93
CA ASP A 323 -3.49 16.21 13.01
C ASP A 323 -2.28 15.65 12.26
N TYR A 324 -1.97 14.37 12.48
CA TYR A 324 -0.95 13.64 11.74
C TYR A 324 -1.22 13.56 10.24
N LEU A 325 -2.44 13.21 9.83
CA LEU A 325 -2.79 13.12 8.41
C LEU A 325 -2.63 14.49 7.72
N THR A 326 -3.05 15.55 8.41
CA THR A 326 -2.88 16.93 7.94
C THR A 326 -1.39 17.30 7.82
N GLU A 327 -0.58 17.02 8.83
CA GLU A 327 0.87 17.27 8.80
C GLU A 327 1.58 16.51 7.67
N CYS A 328 1.17 15.26 7.42
CA CYS A 328 1.70 14.46 6.32
C CYS A 328 1.38 15.09 4.96
N LEU A 329 0.17 15.61 4.80
CA LEU A 329 -0.28 16.25 3.56
C LEU A 329 0.38 17.62 3.34
N ASP A 330 0.59 18.39 4.41
CA ASP A 330 1.35 19.64 4.37
C ASP A 330 2.80 19.41 3.92
N ALA A 331 3.46 18.43 4.54
CA ALA A 331 4.84 18.10 4.21
C ALA A 331 4.94 17.57 2.77
N TRP A 332 3.92 16.85 2.30
CA TRP A 332 3.84 16.38 0.92
C TRP A 332 3.73 17.50 -0.12
N GLU A 333 2.87 18.50 0.13
CA GLU A 333 2.78 19.70 -0.72
C GLU A 333 4.11 20.44 -0.80
N ALA A 334 4.79 20.60 0.34
CA ALA A 334 6.07 21.28 0.42
C ALA A 334 7.15 20.58 -0.43
N VAL A 335 7.16 19.24 -0.46
CA VAL A 335 8.13 18.46 -1.22
C VAL A 335 7.85 18.46 -2.72
N THR A 336 6.58 18.39 -3.12
CA THR A 336 6.23 18.22 -4.54
C THR A 336 6.01 19.53 -5.27
N SER A 337 5.87 20.66 -4.57
CA SER A 337 5.50 21.98 -5.13
C SER A 337 4.23 21.96 -6.00
N LYS A 338 3.44 20.89 -5.93
CA LYS A 338 2.19 20.71 -6.67
C LYS A 338 1.04 21.09 -5.77
N LYS A 339 0.19 22.00 -6.25
CA LYS A 339 -1.15 22.21 -5.71
C LYS A 339 -2.00 21.03 -6.17
N PHE A 340 -2.52 20.21 -5.25
CA PHE A 340 -3.41 19.11 -5.64
C PHE A 340 -4.85 19.63 -5.71
N ARG A 341 -5.70 18.92 -6.45
CA ARG A 341 -7.15 19.17 -6.47
C ARG A 341 -7.83 17.94 -5.91
N LEU A 342 -8.67 18.16 -4.91
CA LEU A 342 -9.53 17.12 -4.37
C LEU A 342 -10.89 17.30 -4.98
N GLU A 343 -11.39 16.27 -5.66
CA GLU A 343 -12.78 16.28 -6.09
C GLU A 343 -13.72 16.11 -4.89
N HIS A 344 -15.01 16.33 -5.10
CA HIS A 344 -16.00 16.42 -4.02
C HIS A 344 -16.47 15.02 -3.55
N PRO A 345 -16.67 14.78 -2.24
CA PRO A 345 -17.11 13.49 -1.70
C PRO A 345 -18.44 12.93 -2.25
N GLN A 346 -19.30 13.77 -2.80
CA GLN A 346 -20.60 13.33 -3.34
C GLN A 346 -20.47 12.49 -4.62
N GLU A 347 -19.44 12.69 -5.46
CA GLU A 347 -19.18 11.84 -6.63
C GLU A 347 -18.72 10.41 -6.24
N ILE A 348 -18.16 10.24 -5.03
CA ILE A 348 -17.87 8.92 -4.47
C ILE A 348 -19.16 8.24 -4.04
N SER A 349 -20.02 8.98 -3.35
CA SER A 349 -21.24 8.43 -2.76
C SER A 349 -22.21 7.97 -3.84
N SER A 350 -22.35 8.71 -4.95
CA SER A 350 -23.21 8.32 -6.06
C SER A 350 -22.75 7.02 -6.74
N LYS A 351 -21.44 6.79 -6.86
CA LYS A 351 -20.87 5.53 -7.40
C LYS A 351 -20.90 4.36 -6.40
N MET A 352 -20.89 4.62 -5.10
CA MET A 352 -21.01 3.59 -4.05
C MET A 352 -22.45 3.15 -3.78
N ILE A 353 -23.43 4.05 -3.92
CA ILE A 353 -24.85 3.79 -3.61
C ILE A 353 -25.51 2.82 -4.61
N GLU A 354 -24.92 2.62 -5.79
CA GLU A 354 -25.47 1.71 -6.81
C GLU A 354 -25.30 0.21 -6.47
N ASN A 355 -24.40 -0.14 -5.53
CA ASN A 355 -24.22 -1.52 -5.07
C ASN A 355 -24.60 -1.64 -3.60
N LYS A 356 -25.87 -2.02 -3.32
CA LYS A 356 -26.31 -2.39 -1.98
C LYS A 356 -25.53 -3.64 -1.51
N VAL A 357 -24.48 -3.44 -0.72
CA VAL A 357 -23.90 -4.49 0.13
C VAL A 357 -24.67 -4.47 1.45
N THR A 358 -25.19 -5.63 1.83
CA THR A 358 -25.90 -5.84 3.10
C THR A 358 -24.87 -6.31 4.12
N ILE A 359 -24.63 -5.55 5.19
CA ILE A 359 -23.77 -5.91 6.33
C ILE A 359 -24.59 -6.66 7.37
#